data_AF-L7CDP0-F1
#
_entry.id   AF-L7CDP0-F1
#
_cell.length_a   1.000
_cell.length_b   1.000
_cell.length_c   1.000
_cell.angle_alpha   90.00
_cell.angle_beta   90.00
_cell.angle_gamma   90.00
#
_symmetry.space_group_name_H-M   'P 1'
#
loop_
_entity.id
_entity.type
_entity.pdbx_description
1 polymer ?
#
loop_
_entity_poly.entity_id
_entity_poly.type
_entity_poly.pdbx_seq_one_letter_code
_entity_poly.pdbx_strand_id
1 'polypeptide(L)'
;MEPFVPAIWNVLHDGGIQRIEGTIPGDIHVHVSIEYLRERFGDEGDTIIVTLFDCDVFSHRLNNAEHAVSDLTAIANESLTILSTEMEGPLCRVFTGVGVLEVRCDGGAISLDSGRNVSLEELISVAEAYLDEWELRSKSSR
;
A
#
# COMPACT_ATOMS: atom_id res chain seq x y z
N MET A 1 6.92 12.93 -13.62
CA MET A 1 6.59 11.58 -13.15
C MET A 1 6.56 11.67 -11.65
N GLU A 2 5.45 11.33 -11.03
CA GLU A 2 5.32 11.32 -9.58
C GLU A 2 6.25 10.24 -9.00
N PRO A 3 6.96 10.47 -7.89
CA PRO A 3 7.78 9.43 -7.30
C PRO A 3 6.89 8.26 -6.84
N PHE A 4 7.36 7.03 -7.03
CA PHE A 4 6.59 5.83 -6.68
C PHE A 4 6.14 5.84 -5.22
N VAL A 5 7.06 6.22 -4.33
CA VAL A 5 6.80 6.48 -2.91
C VAL A 5 6.83 8.01 -2.69
N PRO A 6 5.84 8.60 -1.98
CA PRO A 6 4.78 7.93 -1.24
C PRO A 6 3.49 7.64 -2.03
N ALA A 7 3.45 7.97 -3.32
CA ALA A 7 2.23 7.96 -4.14
C ALA A 7 1.45 6.62 -4.06
N ILE A 8 2.15 5.49 -4.16
CA ILE A 8 1.51 4.16 -4.09
C ILE A 8 0.69 3.96 -2.81
N TRP A 9 1.20 4.41 -1.67
CA TRP A 9 0.54 4.24 -0.38
C TRP A 9 -0.63 5.21 -0.20
N ASN A 10 -0.55 6.40 -0.79
CA ASN A 10 -1.66 7.35 -0.80
C ASN A 10 -2.84 6.83 -1.63
N VAL A 11 -2.56 6.20 -2.77
CA VAL A 11 -3.59 5.60 -3.62
C VAL A 11 -4.22 4.38 -2.96
N LEU A 12 -3.42 3.60 -2.23
CA LEU A 12 -3.87 2.43 -1.47
C LEU A 12 -4.37 2.77 -0.05
N HIS A 13 -4.72 4.04 0.21
CA HIS A 13 -5.44 4.44 1.41
C HIS A 13 -6.67 3.57 1.64
N ASP A 14 -7.02 3.29 2.90
CA ASP A 14 -8.05 2.34 3.35
C ASP A 14 -7.74 0.86 3.04
N GLY A 15 -6.67 0.57 2.28
CA GLY A 15 -6.22 -0.79 2.02
C GLY A 15 -5.64 -1.47 3.25
N GLY A 16 -5.91 -2.77 3.40
CA GLY A 16 -5.36 -3.61 4.46
C GLY A 16 -4.18 -4.45 3.97
N ILE A 17 -3.03 -4.38 4.64
CA ILE A 17 -1.87 -5.24 4.37
C ILE A 17 -2.15 -6.65 4.90
N GLN A 18 -2.20 -7.64 4.01
CA GLN A 18 -2.56 -9.03 4.32
C GLN A 18 -1.34 -9.95 4.41
N ARG A 19 -0.34 -9.71 3.57
CA ARG A 19 0.85 -10.56 3.48
C ARG A 19 2.04 -9.73 3.05
N ILE A 20 3.19 -10.05 3.63
CA ILE A 20 4.47 -9.43 3.29
C ILE A 20 5.49 -10.55 3.07
N GLU A 21 6.18 -10.50 1.95
CA GLU A 21 7.19 -11.47 1.55
C GLU A 21 8.45 -10.76 1.08
N GLY A 22 9.60 -11.45 1.12
CA GLY A 22 10.87 -10.91 0.65
C GLY A 22 11.95 -10.91 1.72
N THR A 23 12.96 -10.07 1.53
CA THR A 23 14.12 -9.98 2.42
C THR A 23 14.58 -8.54 2.59
N ILE A 24 15.15 -8.22 3.76
CA ILE A 24 15.79 -6.93 4.04
C ILE A 24 17.28 -7.19 4.34
N PRO A 25 18.24 -6.60 3.59
CA PRO A 25 18.02 -5.81 2.38
C PRO A 25 17.51 -6.68 1.20
N GLY A 26 16.75 -6.08 0.28
CA GLY A 26 16.27 -6.72 -0.94
C GLY A 26 14.85 -6.34 -1.32
N ASP A 27 14.25 -7.10 -2.24
CA ASP A 27 12.89 -6.83 -2.69
C ASP A 27 11.86 -7.32 -1.68
N ILE A 28 10.81 -6.52 -1.48
CA ILE A 28 9.67 -6.85 -0.63
C ILE A 28 8.38 -6.81 -1.45
N HIS A 29 7.54 -7.81 -1.30
CA HIS A 29 6.21 -7.87 -1.89
C HIS A 29 5.16 -7.67 -0.79
N VAL A 30 4.36 -6.61 -0.91
CA VAL A 30 3.28 -6.27 0.03
C VAL A 30 1.95 -6.51 -0.67
N HIS A 31 1.17 -7.46 -0.14
CA HIS A 31 -0.17 -7.76 -0.63
C HIS A 31 -1.17 -6.89 0.11
N VAL A 32 -1.82 -5.98 -0.62
CA VAL A 32 -2.81 -5.05 -0.09
C VAL A 32 -4.19 -5.46 -0.58
N SER A 33 -5.09 -5.74 0.37
CA SER A 33 -6.51 -5.95 0.13
C SER A 33 -7.23 -4.60 0.13
N ILE A 34 -7.87 -4.26 -0.98
CA ILE A 34 -8.63 -3.01 -1.15
C ILE A 34 -9.78 -3.26 -2.13
N GLU A 35 -10.84 -3.89 -1.64
CA GLU A 35 -11.93 -4.49 -2.43
C GLU A 35 -12.48 -3.53 -3.50
N TYR A 36 -12.88 -2.32 -3.09
CA TYR A 36 -13.52 -1.35 -3.99
C TYR A 36 -12.63 -0.91 -5.17
N LEU A 37 -11.31 -0.97 -5.00
CA LEU A 37 -10.35 -0.64 -6.05
C LEU A 37 -9.98 -1.89 -6.85
N ARG A 38 -9.79 -3.02 -6.17
CA ARG A 38 -9.43 -4.31 -6.80
C ARG A 38 -10.51 -4.81 -7.76
N GLU A 39 -11.78 -4.64 -7.42
CA GLU A 39 -12.93 -5.02 -8.26
C GLU A 39 -12.97 -4.27 -9.61
N ARG A 40 -12.32 -3.12 -9.71
CA ARG A 40 -12.32 -2.29 -10.93
C ARG A 40 -11.47 -2.86 -12.07
N PHE A 41 -10.50 -3.72 -11.75
CA PHE A 41 -9.60 -4.26 -12.77
C PHE A 41 -10.22 -5.43 -13.56
N GLY A 42 -11.31 -6.03 -13.09
CA GLY A 42 -12.04 -7.12 -13.77
C GLY A 42 -11.32 -8.46 -13.82
N ASP A 43 -10.02 -8.50 -13.51
CA ASP A 43 -9.22 -9.70 -13.33
C ASP A 43 -9.59 -10.45 -12.02
N GLU A 44 -9.54 -11.79 -12.01
CA GLU A 44 -9.75 -12.61 -10.81
C GLU A 44 -8.71 -12.31 -9.71
N GLY A 45 -9.14 -12.30 -8.44
CA GLY A 45 -8.27 -12.09 -7.28
C GLY A 45 -8.72 -10.95 -6.37
N ASP A 46 -8.07 -10.85 -5.21
CA ASP A 46 -8.50 -10.07 -4.05
C ASP A 46 -7.49 -9.01 -3.61
N THR A 47 -6.26 -9.07 -4.12
CA THR A 47 -5.16 -8.20 -3.67
C THR A 47 -4.44 -7.49 -4.81
N ILE A 48 -3.89 -6.33 -4.47
CA ILE A 48 -2.91 -5.60 -5.27
C ILE A 48 -1.55 -5.83 -4.62
N ILE A 49 -0.57 -6.29 -5.40
CA ILE A 49 0.78 -6.59 -4.95
C ILE A 49 1.67 -5.40 -5.28
N VAL A 50 2.21 -4.76 -4.23
CA VAL A 50 3.23 -3.73 -4.33
C VAL A 50 4.60 -4.37 -4.13
N THR A 51 5.44 -4.34 -5.16
CA THR A 51 6.84 -4.72 -5.04
C THR A 51 7.67 -3.47 -4.74
N LEU A 52 8.42 -3.49 -3.65
CA LEU A 52 9.35 -2.45 -3.24
C LEU A 52 10.76 -2.93 -3.60
N PHE A 53 11.46 -2.19 -4.46
CA PHE A 53 12.78 -2.58 -4.95
C PHE A 53 13.89 -2.12 -4.00
N ASP A 54 14.89 -2.99 -3.79
CA ASP A 54 16.08 -2.69 -3.01
C ASP A 54 15.76 -2.05 -1.65
N CYS A 55 14.78 -2.63 -0.95
CA CYS A 55 14.33 -2.15 0.34
C CYS A 55 15.39 -2.41 1.41
N ASP A 56 15.87 -1.36 2.08
CA ASP A 56 16.86 -1.43 3.15
C ASP A 56 16.28 -1.10 4.52
N VAL A 57 15.07 -0.52 4.57
CA VAL A 57 14.28 -0.30 5.79
C VAL A 57 12.85 -0.72 5.53
N PHE A 58 12.38 -1.70 6.31
CA PHE A 58 10.98 -2.06 6.41
C PHE A 58 10.70 -2.50 7.84
N SER A 59 10.08 -1.62 8.62
CA SER A 59 9.83 -1.88 10.04
C SER A 59 8.54 -1.23 10.52
N HIS A 60 7.82 -1.90 11.41
CA HIS A 60 6.58 -1.41 11.97
C HIS A 60 6.72 -1.16 13.47
N ARG A 61 6.17 -0.05 13.96
CA ARG A 61 6.05 0.23 15.39
C ARG A 61 4.59 0.50 15.73
N LEU A 62 4.03 -0.31 16.63
CA LEU A 62 2.72 -0.06 17.23
C LEU A 62 2.73 1.23 18.05
N ASN A 63 1.59 1.93 18.11
CA ASN A 63 1.46 3.20 18.82
C ASN A 63 1.84 3.14 20.31
N ASN A 64 1.69 1.97 20.94
CA ASN A 64 1.98 1.73 22.35
C ASN A 64 3.28 0.92 22.57
N ALA A 65 4.03 0.62 21.51
CA ALA A 65 5.27 -0.13 21.60
C ALA A 65 6.48 0.78 21.74
N GLU A 66 7.44 0.36 22.56
CA GLU A 66 8.72 1.05 22.74
C GLU A 66 9.65 0.86 21.52
N HIS A 67 9.53 -0.28 20.84
CA HIS A 67 10.43 -0.68 19.76
C HIS A 67 9.68 -1.06 18.49
N ALA A 68 10.33 -0.82 17.35
CA ALA A 68 9.89 -1.30 16.05
C ALA A 68 10.30 -2.76 15.84
N VAL A 69 9.52 -3.50 15.05
CA VAL A 69 9.83 -4.85 14.57
C VAL A 69 10.09 -4.82 13.07
N SER A 70 11.04 -5.63 12.60
CA SER A 70 11.38 -5.80 11.18
C SER A 70 11.09 -7.22 10.66
N ASP A 71 10.53 -8.08 11.51
CA ASP A 71 10.09 -9.41 11.09
C ASP A 71 8.83 -9.29 10.23
N LEU A 72 8.93 -9.63 8.94
CA LEU A 72 7.86 -9.41 7.96
C LEU A 72 6.56 -10.17 8.31
N THR A 73 6.69 -11.36 8.90
CA THR A 73 5.53 -12.17 9.31
C THR A 73 4.85 -11.55 10.52
N ALA A 74 5.61 -11.08 11.51
CA ALA A 74 5.07 -10.35 12.65
C ALA A 74 4.35 -9.09 12.21
N ILE A 75 4.93 -8.31 11.29
CA ILE A 75 4.30 -7.10 10.74
C ILE A 75 2.97 -7.42 10.05
N ALA A 76 2.93 -8.45 9.20
CA ALA A 76 1.72 -8.83 8.47
C ALA A 76 0.57 -9.28 9.40
N ASN A 77 0.89 -9.84 10.57
CA ASN A 77 -0.12 -10.29 11.53
C ASN A 77 -0.81 -9.16 12.31
N GLU A 78 -0.31 -7.92 12.24
CA GLU A 78 -0.84 -6.77 12.99
C GLU A 78 -2.10 -6.13 12.34
N SER A 79 -2.62 -6.70 11.24
CA SER A 79 -3.83 -6.21 10.56
C SER A 79 -3.76 -4.71 10.23
N LEU A 80 -2.79 -4.33 9.41
CA LEU A 80 -2.44 -2.94 9.14
C LEU A 80 -3.36 -2.33 8.06
N THR A 81 -4.26 -1.43 8.45
CA THR A 81 -4.99 -0.56 7.50
C THR A 81 -4.19 0.71 7.24
N ILE A 82 -3.99 1.07 5.96
CA ILE A 82 -3.26 2.26 5.53
C ILE A 82 -4.14 3.51 5.70
N LEU A 83 -3.64 4.54 6.40
CA LEU A 83 -4.40 5.76 6.71
C LEU A 83 -3.81 7.03 6.09
N SER A 84 -2.49 7.13 5.98
CA SER A 84 -1.85 8.28 5.35
C SER A 84 -0.36 8.01 5.20
N THR A 85 0.33 8.90 4.49
CA THR A 85 1.78 8.86 4.40
C THR A 85 2.44 10.21 4.61
N GLU A 86 3.70 10.15 5.01
CA GLU A 86 4.61 11.29 5.11
C GLU A 86 6.02 10.86 4.72
N MET A 87 6.78 11.77 4.11
CA MET A 87 8.20 11.58 3.84
C MET A 87 9.05 12.33 4.87
N GLU A 88 9.98 11.63 5.52
CA GLU A 88 11.06 12.22 6.32
C GLU A 88 12.41 11.94 5.64
N GLY A 89 12.82 12.85 4.76
CA GLY A 89 14.00 12.63 3.90
C GLY A 89 13.76 11.43 2.94
N PRO A 90 14.63 10.41 2.92
CA PRO A 90 14.42 9.22 2.10
C PRO A 90 13.49 8.17 2.75
N LEU A 91 13.04 8.41 3.98
CA LEU A 91 12.18 7.47 4.71
C LEU A 91 10.71 7.82 4.48
N CYS A 92 9.92 6.86 3.99
CA CYS A 92 8.47 6.97 3.95
C CYS A 92 7.88 6.40 5.23
N ARG A 93 7.06 7.20 5.91
CA ARG A 93 6.20 6.75 6.99
C ARG A 93 4.80 6.51 6.44
N VAL A 94 4.32 5.29 6.58
CA VAL A 94 2.94 4.90 6.31
C VAL A 94 2.25 4.75 7.65
N PHE A 95 1.34 5.69 7.95
CA PHE A 95 0.54 5.64 9.15
C PHE A 95 -0.54 4.58 8.98
N THR A 96 -0.64 3.70 9.96
CA THR A 96 -1.61 2.60 9.97
C THR A 96 -2.61 2.79 11.11
N GLY A 97 -3.70 2.02 11.08
CA GLY A 97 -4.70 2.00 12.17
C GLY A 97 -4.11 1.73 13.57
N VAL A 98 -2.95 1.09 13.65
CA VAL A 98 -2.36 0.62 14.92
C VAL A 98 -0.93 1.12 15.16
N GLY A 99 -0.31 1.81 14.20
CA GLY A 99 1.10 2.18 14.29
C GLY A 99 1.63 2.94 13.08
N VAL A 100 2.95 2.85 12.89
CA VAL A 100 3.66 3.44 11.75
C VAL A 100 4.54 2.37 11.13
N LEU A 101 4.37 2.16 9.82
CA LEU A 101 5.27 1.37 8.99
C LEU A 101 6.28 2.32 8.33
N GLU A 102 7.55 2.11 8.60
CA GLU A 102 8.66 2.87 8.03
C GLU A 102 9.26 2.08 6.86
N VAL A 103 9.33 2.71 5.69
CA VAL A 103 9.75 2.11 4.43
C VAL A 103 10.81 2.98 3.77
N ARG A 104 11.94 2.38 3.36
CA ARG A 104 12.92 2.99 2.46
C ARG A 104 13.33 2.00 1.38
N CYS A 105 13.24 2.42 0.14
CA CYS A 105 13.45 1.61 -1.06
C CYS A 105 13.76 2.53 -2.25
N ASP A 106 14.31 1.98 -3.33
CA ASP A 106 14.71 2.74 -4.52
C ASP A 106 13.56 2.99 -5.49
N GLY A 107 12.46 2.26 -5.34
CA GLY A 107 11.25 2.39 -6.16
C GLY A 107 10.33 1.20 -5.98
N GLY A 108 9.51 0.92 -7.00
CA GLY A 108 8.67 -0.25 -6.97
C GLY A 108 7.86 -0.48 -8.24
N ALA A 109 7.07 -1.54 -8.20
CA ALA A 109 6.16 -1.95 -9.25
C ALA A 109 4.85 -2.47 -8.65
N ILE A 110 3.80 -2.49 -9.47
CA ILE A 110 2.47 -2.94 -9.07
C ILE A 110 2.06 -4.08 -9.98
N SER A 111 1.52 -5.13 -9.37
CA SER A 111 0.86 -6.21 -10.09
C SER A 111 -0.43 -6.58 -9.38
N LEU A 112 -1.40 -7.06 -10.13
CA LEU A 112 -2.54 -7.77 -9.57
C LEU A 112 -2.09 -9.17 -9.18
N ASP A 113 -2.74 -9.76 -8.20
CA ASP A 113 -2.55 -11.16 -7.83
C ASP A 113 -2.92 -12.17 -8.93
N SER A 114 -3.61 -11.73 -9.99
CA SER A 114 -3.77 -12.47 -11.25
C SER A 114 -2.47 -12.59 -12.05
N GLY A 115 -1.42 -11.84 -11.69
CA GLY A 115 -0.13 -11.76 -12.39
C GLY A 115 -0.06 -10.64 -13.45
N ARG A 116 -1.13 -9.85 -13.63
CA ARG A 116 -1.11 -8.68 -14.53
C ARG A 116 -0.34 -7.53 -13.90
N ASN A 117 0.63 -6.97 -14.63
CA ASN A 117 1.29 -5.73 -14.22
C ASN A 117 0.38 -4.52 -14.43
N VAL A 118 0.43 -3.59 -13.50
CA VAL A 118 -0.34 -2.33 -13.50
C VAL A 118 0.64 -1.18 -13.31
N SER A 119 0.49 -0.10 -14.06
CA SER A 119 1.31 1.10 -13.81
C SER A 119 0.74 1.91 -12.65
N LEU A 120 1.58 2.75 -12.03
CA LEU A 120 1.10 3.65 -10.98
C LEU A 120 0.04 4.62 -11.52
N GLU A 121 0.22 5.11 -12.75
CA GLU A 121 -0.76 5.99 -13.40
C GLU A 121 -2.10 5.30 -13.66
N GLU A 122 -2.08 4.03 -14.05
CA GLU A 122 -3.31 3.25 -14.22
C GLU A 122 -4.04 3.08 -12.89
N LEU A 123 -3.31 2.75 -11.82
CA LEU A 123 -3.90 2.62 -10.48
C LEU A 123 -4.50 3.93 -9.97
N ILE A 124 -3.79 5.05 -10.15
CA ILE A 124 -4.29 6.40 -9.83
C ILE A 124 -5.57 6.68 -10.61
N SER A 125 -5.57 6.46 -11.93
CA SER A 125 -6.73 6.74 -12.77
C SER A 125 -7.95 5.91 -12.36
N VAL A 126 -7.76 4.66 -11.96
CA VAL A 126 -8.85 3.81 -11.46
C VAL A 126 -9.38 4.31 -10.11
N ALA A 127 -8.50 4.74 -9.20
CA ALA A 127 -8.89 5.29 -7.91
C ALA A 127 -9.66 6.62 -8.05
N GLU A 128 -9.19 7.53 -8.91
CA GLU A 128 -9.86 8.79 -9.21
C GLU A 128 -11.26 8.56 -9.81
N ALA A 129 -11.38 7.66 -10.79
CA ALA A 129 -12.67 7.31 -11.39
C ALA A 129 -13.65 6.75 -10.36
N TYR A 130 -13.17 5.93 -9.40
CA TYR A 130 -14.01 5.44 -8.30
C TYR A 130 -14.52 6.59 -7.42
N LEU A 131 -13.63 7.50 -7.02
CA LEU A 131 -13.97 8.64 -6.17
C LEU A 131 -14.98 9.57 -6.85
N ASP A 132 -14.79 9.88 -8.13
CA ASP A 132 -15.71 10.70 -8.92
C ASP A 132 -17.12 10.08 -8.97
N GLU A 133 -17.21 8.77 -9.22
CA GLU A 133 -18.48 8.05 -9.22
C GLU A 133 -19.15 8.05 -7.84
N TRP A 134 -18.37 7.85 -6.77
CA TRP A 134 -18.86 7.86 -5.40
C TRP A 134 -19.39 9.26 -5.01
N GLU A 135 -18.69 10.32 -5.39
CA GLU A 135 -19.14 11.69 -5.19
C GLU A 135 -20.44 11.99 -5.95
N LEU A 136 -20.57 11.54 -7.19
CA LEU A 136 -21.80 11.72 -7.97
C LEU A 136 -22.98 10.99 -7.32
N ARG A 137 -22.78 9.74 -6.84
CA ARG A 137 -23.82 8.97 -6.15
C ARG A 137 -24.24 9.61 -4.83
N SER A 138 -23.28 10.07 -4.02
CA SER A 138 -23.57 10.71 -2.73
C SER A 138 -24.30 12.06 -2.88
N LYS A 139 -24.01 12.81 -3.95
CA LYS A 139 -24.74 14.05 -4.31
C LYS A 139 -26.15 13.78 -4.83
N SER A 140 -26.37 12.68 -5.57
CA SER A 140 -27.68 12.31 -6.11
C SER A 140 -28.64 11.68 -5.08
N SER A 141 -28.15 11.31 -3.91
CA SER A 141 -28.94 10.71 -2.83
C SER A 141 -29.31 11.71 -1.71
N ARG A 142 -29.09 13.01 -1.94
CA ARG A 142 -29.52 14.15 -1.11
C ARG A 142 -30.60 14.96 -1.82
#